data_AF-A0AB72ZPS7-F1
#
_entry.id   AF-A0AB72ZPS7-F1
#
_cell.length_a   1.000
_cell.length_b   1.000
_cell.length_c   1.000
_cell.angle_alpha   90.00
_cell.angle_beta   90.00
_cell.angle_gamma   90.00
#
_symmetry.space_group_name_H-M   'P 1'
#
loop_
_entity.id
_entity.type
_entity.pdbx_description
1 polymer ?
#
loop_
_entity_poly.entity_id
_entity_poly.type
_entity_poly.pdbx_seq_one_letter_code
_entity_poly.pdbx_strand_id
1 'polypeptide(L)' 'MILNAGPDVLRLAPSLVIELEDIQQGMARLEKAMASVIKG' A
#
# COMPACT_ATOMS: atom_id res chain seq x y z
N MET A 1 4.63 -8.70 3.16
CA MET A 1 3.59 -9.62 2.66
C MET A 1 2.31 -8.82 2.51
N ILE A 2 1.60 -8.95 1.39
CA ILE A 2 0.31 -8.31 1.16
C ILE A 2 -0.77 -9.32 1.53
N LEU A 3 -1.71 -8.92 2.38
CA LEU A 3 -2.82 -9.78 2.80
C LEU A 3 -4.11 -9.25 2.16
N ASN A 4 -4.89 -10.13 1.55
CA ASN A 4 -6.21 -9.75 1.04
C ASN A 4 -7.23 -9.89 2.17
N ALA A 5 -7.97 -8.82 2.49
CA ALA A 5 -8.99 -8.86 3.54
C ALA A 5 -10.40 -9.13 2.98
N GLY A 6 -10.69 -8.67 1.75
CA GLY A 6 -11.93 -8.87 1.01
C GLY A 6 -11.69 -8.60 -0.48
N PRO A 7 -12.66 -8.82 -1.39
CA PRO A 7 -12.44 -8.77 -2.85
C PRO A 7 -11.76 -7.49 -3.33
N ASP A 8 -12.12 -6.35 -2.75
CA ASP A 8 -11.62 -5.02 -3.11
C ASP A 8 -10.81 -4.36 -1.97
N VAL A 9 -10.33 -5.15 -0.99
CA VAL A 9 -9.66 -4.60 0.20
C VAL A 9 -8.27 -5.17 0.39
N LEU A 10 -7.27 -4.30 0.20
CA LEU A 10 -5.86 -4.58 0.45
C LEU A 10 -5.49 -4.33 1.91
N ARG A 11 -4.91 -5.33 2.60
CA ARG A 11 -4.33 -5.17 3.94
C ARG A 11 -2.81 -5.26 3.88
N LEU A 12 -2.16 -4.28 4.47
CA LEU A 12 -0.70 -4.22 4.61
C LEU A 12 -0.33 -4.45 6.08
N ALA A 13 0.62 -5.35 6.31
CA ALA A 13 1.24 -5.58 7.61
C ALA A 13 2.74 -5.25 7.47
N PRO A 14 3.15 -4.00 7.76
CA PRO A 14 4.54 -3.60 7.66
C PRO A 14 5.36 -4.15 8.83
N SER A 15 6.68 -3.97 8.75
CA SER A 15 7.59 -4.26 9.86
C SER A 15 7.25 -3.41 11.09
N LEU A 16 7.41 -3.98 12.30
CA LEU A 16 7.16 -3.25 13.55
C LEU A 16 8.19 -2.15 13.84
N VAL A 17 9.34 -2.19 13.17
CA VAL A 17 10.44 -1.22 13.35
C VAL A 17 10.55 -0.22 12.19
N ILE A 18 9.58 -0.22 11.26
CA ILE A 18 9.60 0.71 10.13
C ILE A 18 9.43 2.15 10.62
N GLU A 19 10.10 3.09 9.97
CA GLU A 19 9.95 4.51 10.27
C GLU A 19 8.64 5.07 9.69
N LEU A 20 8.09 6.09 10.34
CA LEU A 20 6.83 6.71 9.90
C LEU A 20 6.98 7.38 8.53
N GLU A 21 8.16 7.95 8.25
CA GLU A 21 8.45 8.57 6.95
C GLU A 21 8.40 7.53 5.82
N ASP A 22 9.01 6.36 6.02
CA ASP A 22 8.97 5.27 5.04
C ASP A 22 7.54 4.79 4.77
N ILE A 23 6.68 4.74 5.79
CA ILE A 23 5.25 4.45 5.62
C ILE A 23 4.60 5.51 4.72
N GLN A 24 4.80 6.80 5.02
CA GLN A 24 4.19 7.89 4.25
C GLN A 24 4.65 7.89 2.79
N GLN A 25 5.96 7.75 2.57
CA GLN A 25 6.53 7.67 1.23
C GLN A 25 6.01 6.44 0.48
N GLY A 26 5.93 5.29 1.15
CA GLY A 26 5.39 4.05 0.59
C GLY A 26 3.94 4.19 0.14
N MET A 27 3.08 4.77 0.99
CA MET A 27 1.66 4.99 0.67
C MET A 27 1.47 5.97 -0.50
N ALA A 28 2.24 7.06 -0.56
CA ALA A 28 2.18 8.01 -1.67
C ALA A 28 2.61 7.38 -3.01
N ARG A 29 3.58 6.47 -2.98
CA ARG A 29 3.99 5.71 -4.19
C ARG A 29 2.92 4.70 -4.59
N LEU A 30 2.29 4.03 -3.62
CA LEU A 30 1.21 3.08 -3.87
C LEU A 30 0.02 3.76 -4.56
N GLU A 31 -0.40 4.93 -4.08
CA GLU A 31 -1.49 5.70 -4.69
C GLU A 31 -1.20 6.03 -6.17
N LYS A 32 0.02 6.49 -6.47
CA LYS A 32 0.44 6.78 -7.84
C LYS A 32 0.43 5.54 -8.73
N ALA A 33 0.90 4.40 -8.23
CA ALA A 33 0.89 3.16 -8.99
C ALA A 33 -0.55 2.69 -9.27
N MET A 34 -1.44 2.76 -8.27
CA MET A 34 -2.85 2.40 -8.42
C MET A 34 -3.57 3.26 -9.45
N ALA A 35 -3.24 4.54 -9.57
CA ALA A 35 -3.83 5.42 -10.59
C ALA A 35 -3.62 4.91 -12.03
N SER A 36 -2.50 4.22 -12.29
CA SER A 36 -2.25 3.59 -13.60
C SER A 36 -3.06 2.31 -13.83
N VAL A 37 -3.35 1.57 -12.75
CA VAL A 37 -4.10 0.31 -12.80
C VAL A 37 -5.60 0.58 -12.97
N ILE A 38 -6.14 1.58 -12.27
CA ILE A 38 -7.58 1.92 -12.32
C ILE A 38 -7.96 2.60 -13.65
N LYS A 39 -7.02 3.28 -14.30
CA LYS A 39 -7.24 3.93 -15.61
C LYS A 39 -7.06 2.97 -16.80
N GLY A 40 -6.64 1.73 -16.54
CA GLY A 40 -6.46 0.67 -17.54
C GLY A 40 -7.74 -0.06 -17.87
#